data_AF-A0A7W1HC25-F1
#
_entry.id   AF-A0A7W1HC25-F1
#
_cell.length_a   1.000
_cell.length_b   1.000
_cell.length_c   1.000
_cell.angle_alpha   90.00
_cell.angle_beta   90.00
_cell.angle_gamma   90.00
#
_symmetry.space_group_name_H-M   'P 1'
#
loop_
_entity.id
_entity.type
_entity.pdbx_description
1 polymer ?
#
loop_
_entity_poly.entity_id
_entity_poly.type
_entity_poly.pdbx_seq_one_letter_code
_entity_poly.pdbx_strand_id
1 'polypeptide(L)'
;MRGEDRAVREAKATLRRRLLAARRTLAPADHARMSRGIAERLYGLQIYRDARTVHLYVGAIGGEVATRDIVEESLADGKRVFCPRVARGPDRIETYEIRSLDDLGAGIGGLW
;
A
#
# COMPACT_ATOMS: atom_id res chain seq x y z
N MET A 1 26.80 -9.33 -18.89
CA MET A 1 25.38 -8.93 -18.99
C MET A 1 24.38 -10.03 -18.55
N ARG A 2 24.23 -11.20 -19.20
CA ARG A 2 23.22 -12.22 -18.79
C ARG A 2 23.40 -12.83 -17.39
N GLY A 3 24.63 -12.87 -16.85
CA GLY A 3 24.93 -13.44 -15.53
C GLY A 3 24.61 -12.51 -14.35
N GLU A 4 24.82 -11.20 -14.51
CA GLU A 4 24.54 -10.19 -13.48
C GLU A 4 23.04 -10.03 -13.26
N ASP A 5 22.24 -10.01 -14.35
CA ASP A 5 20.79 -9.95 -14.26
C ASP A 5 20.19 -11.17 -13.52
N ARG A 6 20.80 -12.35 -13.69
CA ARG A 6 20.40 -13.55 -12.97
C ARG A 6 20.73 -13.46 -11.48
N ALA A 7 21.97 -13.09 -11.14
CA ALA A 7 22.39 -12.92 -9.75
C ALA A 7 21.53 -11.87 -9.02
N VAL A 8 21.22 -10.75 -9.67
CA VAL A 8 20.34 -9.71 -9.12
C VAL A 8 18.91 -10.23 -8.92
N ARG A 9 18.36 -11.00 -9.88
CA ARG A 9 17.03 -11.61 -9.74
C ARG A 9 16.98 -12.60 -8.57
N GLU A 10 17.98 -13.44 -8.42
CA GLU A 10 18.09 -14.40 -7.33
C GLU A 10 18.23 -13.71 -5.97
N ALA A 11 19.07 -12.67 -5.88
CA ALA A 11 19.20 -11.85 -4.68
C ALA A 11 17.88 -11.18 -4.28
N LYS A 12 17.16 -10.57 -5.24
CA LYS A 12 15.83 -9.99 -5.02
C LYS A 12 14.81 -11.04 -4.58
N ALA A 13 14.83 -12.24 -5.16
CA ALA A 13 13.91 -13.31 -4.79
C ALA A 13 14.15 -13.81 -3.36
N THR A 14 15.41 -14.00 -2.97
CA THR A 14 15.79 -14.41 -1.61
C THR A 14 15.43 -13.33 -0.59
N LEU A 15 15.73 -12.07 -0.86
CA LEU A 15 15.35 -10.97 0.02
C LEU A 15 13.83 -10.85 0.16
N ARG A 16 13.08 -10.94 -0.94
CA ARG A 16 11.61 -10.87 -0.95
C ARG A 16 10.99 -11.96 -0.08
N ARG A 17 11.44 -13.22 -0.21
CA ARG A 17 10.95 -14.33 0.61
C ARG A 17 11.16 -14.06 2.10
N ARG A 18 12.36 -13.63 2.49
CA ARG A 18 12.71 -13.32 3.88
C ARG A 18 11.84 -12.21 4.47
N LEU A 19 11.68 -11.11 3.74
CA LEU A 19 10.91 -9.95 4.22
C LEU A 19 9.40 -10.24 4.29
N LEU A 20 8.85 -10.96 3.31
CA LEU A 20 7.44 -11.35 3.35
C LEU A 20 7.14 -12.31 4.52
N ALA A 21 8.04 -13.25 4.80
CA ALA A 21 7.89 -14.14 5.96
C ALA A 21 7.88 -13.33 7.27
N ALA A 22 8.87 -12.46 7.47
CA ALA A 22 8.95 -11.62 8.68
C ALA A 22 7.73 -10.71 8.86
N ARG A 23 7.21 -10.13 7.76
CA ARG A 23 6.03 -9.26 7.80
C ARG A 23 4.74 -10.02 8.13
N ARG A 24 4.59 -11.24 7.59
CA ARG A 24 3.43 -12.12 7.86
C ARG A 24 3.38 -12.65 9.28
N THR A 25 4.51 -12.66 9.99
CA THR A 25 4.60 -13.12 11.38
C THR A 25 4.43 -12.01 12.41
N LEU A 26 4.15 -10.77 12.00
CA LEU A 26 3.87 -9.69 12.93
C LEU A 26 2.59 -9.98 13.72
N ALA A 27 2.66 -9.83 15.04
CA ALA A 27 1.48 -9.89 15.88
C ALA A 27 0.50 -8.76 15.48
N PRO A 28 -0.82 -9.00 15.48
CA PRO A 28 -1.81 -7.98 15.09
C PRO A 28 -1.66 -6.66 15.86
N ALA A 29 -1.35 -6.72 17.16
CA ALA A 29 -1.14 -5.53 17.99
C ALA A 29 0.09 -4.72 17.55
N ASP A 30 1.20 -5.39 17.23
CA ASP A 30 2.40 -4.73 16.74
C ASP A 30 2.18 -4.14 15.35
N HIS A 31 1.52 -4.88 14.47
CA HIS A 31 1.17 -4.41 13.13
C HIS A 31 0.30 -3.14 13.18
N ALA A 32 -0.72 -3.11 14.05
CA ALA A 32 -1.57 -1.94 14.25
C ALA A 32 -0.79 -0.76 14.81
N ARG A 33 0.03 -0.98 15.86
CA ARG A 33 0.89 0.05 16.46
C ARG A 33 1.87 0.66 15.45
N MET A 34 2.53 -0.19 14.67
CA MET A 34 3.49 0.24 13.65
C MET A 34 2.80 0.99 12.50
N SER A 35 1.64 0.52 12.05
CA SER A 35 0.86 1.19 11.00
C SER A 35 0.43 2.59 11.44
N ARG A 36 -0.08 2.73 12.67
CA ARG A 36 -0.42 4.04 13.25
C ARG A 36 0.80 4.96 13.32
N GLY A 37 1.93 4.46 13.80
CA GLY A 37 3.15 5.25 13.86
C GLY A 37 3.65 5.70 12.48
N ILE A 38 3.37 4.96 11.41
CA ILE A 38 3.68 5.38 10.03
C ILE A 38 2.71 6.47 9.58
N ALA A 39 1.42 6.34 9.86
CA ALA A 39 0.41 7.35 9.56
C ALA A 39 0.72 8.69 10.25
N GLU A 40 1.03 8.68 11.55
CA GLU A 40 1.41 9.87 12.31
C GLU A 40 2.62 10.59 11.71
N ARG A 41 3.64 9.81 11.29
CA ARG A 41 4.81 10.38 10.61
C ARG A 41 4.43 11.00 9.28
N LEU A 42 3.59 10.33 8.49
CA LEU A 42 3.11 10.84 7.20
C LEU A 42 2.39 12.18 7.37
N TYR A 43 1.49 12.29 8.35
CA TYR A 43 0.74 13.53 8.64
C TYR A 43 1.64 14.68 9.12
N GLY A 44 2.81 14.35 9.68
CA GLY A 44 3.86 15.30 10.04
C GLY A 44 4.67 15.84 8.86
N LEU A 45 4.63 15.19 7.69
CA LEU A 45 5.44 15.60 6.55
C LEU A 45 4.81 16.78 5.80
N GLN A 46 5.61 17.81 5.52
CA GLN A 46 5.15 18.95 4.72
C GLN A 46 4.67 18.53 3.32
N ILE A 47 5.36 17.56 2.69
CA ILE A 47 4.95 17.03 1.38
C ILE A 47 3.54 16.43 1.39
N TYR A 48 3.11 15.83 2.50
CA TYR A 48 1.75 15.31 2.64
C TYR A 48 0.75 16.45 2.85
N ARG A 49 1.07 17.41 3.72
CA ARG A 49 0.21 18.56 4.02
C ARG A 49 -0.08 19.39 2.79
N ASP A 50 0.95 19.69 2.01
CA ASP A 50 0.86 20.48 0.77
C ASP A 50 0.23 19.72 -0.40
N ALA A 51 0.18 18.38 -0.32
CA ALA A 51 -0.39 17.57 -1.39
C ALA A 51 -1.90 17.81 -1.52
N ARG A 52 -2.33 18.15 -2.74
CA ARG A 52 -3.75 18.21 -3.14
C ARG A 52 -4.30 16.87 -3.61
N THR A 53 -3.40 15.96 -3.99
CA THR A 53 -3.72 14.64 -4.54
C THR A 53 -2.76 13.61 -3.94
N VAL A 54 -3.29 12.48 -3.49
CA VAL A 54 -2.50 11.35 -2.99
C VAL A 54 -2.91 10.05 -3.69
N HIS A 55 -1.96 9.14 -3.87
CA HIS A 55 -2.21 7.82 -4.42
C HIS A 55 -1.87 6.75 -3.38
N LEU A 56 -2.87 6.00 -2.94
CA LEU A 56 -2.78 5.06 -1.83
C LEU A 56 -3.37 3.71 -2.24
N TYR A 57 -2.76 2.60 -1.84
CA TYR A 57 -3.41 1.29 -1.93
C TYR A 57 -4.40 1.12 -0.78
N VAL A 58 -5.37 0.22 -0.96
CA VAL A 58 -6.31 -0.20 0.09
C VAL A 58 -6.21 -1.72 0.27
N GLY A 59 -6.22 -2.17 1.51
CA GLY A 59 -6.02 -3.57 1.86
C GLY A 59 -4.59 -3.85 2.33
N ALA A 60 -4.45 -4.19 3.62
CA ALA A 60 -3.17 -4.47 4.27
C ALA A 60 -2.78 -5.96 4.16
N ILE A 61 -2.47 -6.44 2.95
CA ILE A 61 -2.27 -7.89 2.73
C ILE A 61 -0.90 -8.34 3.25
N GLY A 62 -0.90 -9.44 4.02
CA GLY A 62 0.33 -10.06 4.50
C GLY A 62 1.18 -9.14 5.36
N GLY A 63 0.51 -8.35 6.22
CA GLY A 63 1.13 -7.44 7.18
C GLY A 63 1.66 -6.13 6.58
N GLU A 64 1.19 -5.74 5.39
CA GLU A 64 1.43 -4.40 4.84
C GLU A 64 0.89 -3.31 5.75
N VAL A 65 1.42 -2.10 5.65
CA VAL A 65 0.91 -0.97 6.44
C VAL A 65 -0.60 -0.84 6.20
N ALA A 66 -1.36 -0.72 7.28
CA ALA A 66 -2.79 -0.42 7.17
C ALA A 66 -2.97 1.03 6.73
N THR A 67 -3.39 1.22 5.47
CA THR A 67 -3.56 2.54 4.84
C THR A 67 -5.00 3.03 4.85
N ARG A 68 -5.96 2.25 5.36
CA ARG A 68 -7.39 2.62 5.38
C ARG A 68 -7.62 3.96 6.10
N ASP A 69 -7.06 4.09 7.30
CA ASP A 69 -7.14 5.32 8.10
C ASP A 69 -6.48 6.51 7.37
N ILE A 70 -5.41 6.27 6.61
CA ILE A 70 -4.73 7.31 5.82
C ILE A 70 -5.61 7.79 4.66
N VAL A 71 -6.35 6.87 4.03
CA VAL A 71 -7.32 7.20 2.98
C VAL A 71 -8.45 8.06 3.54
N GLU A 72 -9.03 7.66 4.67
CA GLU A 72 -10.11 8.40 5.32
C GLU A 72 -9.65 9.80 5.73
N GLU A 73 -8.47 9.93 6.35
CA GLU A 73 -7.89 11.23 6.73
C GLU A 73 -7.61 12.10 5.51
N SER A 74 -7.03 11.53 4.43
CA SER A 74 -6.77 12.29 3.21
C SER A 74 -8.05 12.80 2.54
N LEU A 75 -9.13 12.02 2.57
CA LEU A 75 -10.44 12.47 2.09
C LEU A 75 -11.00 13.58 2.99
N ALA A 76 -10.89 13.44 4.31
CA ALA A 76 -11.33 14.44 5.29
C ALA A 76 -10.57 15.78 5.16
N ASP A 77 -9.27 15.72 4.85
CA ASP A 77 -8.42 16.87 4.53
C ASP A 77 -8.78 17.55 3.20
N GLY A 78 -9.77 17.02 2.47
CA GLY A 78 -10.19 17.55 1.16
C GLY A 78 -9.20 17.24 0.04
N LYS A 79 -8.31 16.26 0.22
CA LYS A 79 -7.39 15.81 -0.83
C LYS A 79 -8.12 14.88 -1.79
N ARG A 80 -7.70 14.90 -3.05
CA ARG A 80 -8.12 13.90 -4.04
C ARG A 80 -7.38 12.60 -3.77
N VAL A 81 -8.10 11.53 -3.47
CA VAL A 81 -7.51 10.23 -3.21
C VAL A 81 -7.68 9.32 -4.41
N PHE A 82 -6.58 8.74 -4.86
CA PHE A 82 -6.57 7.75 -5.90
C PHE A 82 -6.11 6.39 -5.39
N CYS A 83 -6.74 5.33 -5.87
CA CYS A 83 -6.40 3.95 -5.53
C CYS A 83 -6.11 3.12 -6.79
N PRO A 84 -5.17 2.16 -6.71
CA PRO A 84 -4.89 1.24 -7.78
C PRO A 84 -5.95 0.13 -7.84
N ARG A 85 -6.45 -0.16 -9.04
CA ARG A 85 -7.22 -1.36 -9.35
C ARG A 85 -6.40 -2.27 -10.25
N VAL A 86 -6.16 -3.50 -9.81
CA VAL A 86 -5.51 -4.51 -10.63
C VAL A 86 -6.52 -5.02 -11.67
N ALA A 87 -6.27 -4.76 -12.95
CA ALA A 87 -7.14 -5.20 -14.03
C ALA A 87 -6.94 -6.70 -14.32
N ARG A 88 -7.95 -7.33 -14.92
CA ARG A 88 -7.81 -8.71 -15.43
C ARG A 88 -6.92 -8.69 -16.68
N GLY A 89 -5.74 -9.29 -16.59
CA GLY A 89 -4.74 -9.34 -17.65
C GLY A 89 -3.31 -9.21 -17.08
N PRO A 90 -2.27 -9.50 -17.86
CA PRO A 90 -0.89 -9.40 -17.38
C PRO A 90 -0.54 -7.93 -17.05
N ASP A 91 -0.06 -7.72 -15.82
CA ASP A 91 0.65 -6.53 -15.34
C ASP A 91 -0.04 -5.16 -15.54
N ARG A 92 -1.37 -5.11 -15.58
CA ARG A 92 -2.12 -3.87 -15.76
C ARG A 92 -2.69 -3.35 -14.43
N ILE A 93 -2.18 -2.21 -13.99
CA ILE A 93 -2.70 -1.45 -12.85
C ILE A 93 -3.35 -0.19 -13.41
N GLU A 94 -4.63 -0.01 -13.11
CA GLU A 94 -5.38 1.20 -13.41
C GLU A 94 -5.52 2.03 -12.14
N THR A 95 -5.65 3.34 -12.27
CA THR A 95 -5.74 4.26 -11.14
C THR A 95 -7.09 4.97 -11.18
N TYR A 96 -7.81 4.93 -10.07
CA TYR A 96 -9.16 5.49 -9.94
C TYR A 96 -9.24 6.46 -8.77
N GLU A 97 -9.89 7.60 -8.97
CA GLU A 97 -10.23 8.51 -7.88
C GLU A 97 -11.38 7.93 -7.07
N ILE A 98 -11.26 7.97 -5.75
CA ILE A 98 -12.33 7.63 -4.82
C ILE A 98 -12.72 8.89 -4.04
N ARG A 99 -14.00 8.99 -3.70
CA ARG A 99 -14.60 10.04 -2.87
C ARG A 99 -14.96 9.53 -1.49
N SER A 100 -15.07 8.22 -1.34
CA SER A 100 -15.26 7.53 -0.07
C SER A 100 -14.73 6.09 -0.17
N LEU A 101 -14.61 5.41 0.96
CA LEU A 101 -14.30 3.97 0.95
C LEU A 101 -15.45 3.12 0.41
N ASP A 102 -16.67 3.66 0.30
CA ASP A 102 -17.82 2.97 -0.28
C ASP A 102 -17.71 2.86 -1.82
N ASP A 103 -16.80 3.61 -2.44
CA ASP A 103 -16.47 3.47 -3.87
C ASP A 103 -15.64 2.20 -4.15
N LEU A 104 -15.18 1.50 -3.10
CA LEU A 104 -14.43 0.25 -3.22
C LEU A 104 -15.36 -0.94 -3.44
N GLY A 105 -14.89 -1.89 -4.24
CA GLY A 105 -15.58 -3.14 -4.52
C GLY A 105 -14.68 -4.34 -4.27
N ALA A 106 -15.22 -5.55 -4.29
CA ALA A 106 -14.39 -6.74 -4.15
C ALA A 106 -13.39 -6.85 -5.32
N GLY A 107 -12.10 -6.78 -4.99
CA GLY A 107 -10.98 -6.97 -5.90
C GLY A 107 -10.51 -8.42 -6.00
N ILE A 108 -9.45 -8.64 -6.79
CA ILE A 108 -8.86 -9.98 -6.97
C ILE A 108 -8.13 -10.40 -5.68
N GLY A 109 -8.35 -11.64 -5.22
CA GLY A 109 -7.57 -12.23 -4.13
C GLY A 109 -7.83 -11.63 -2.74
N GLY A 110 -9.00 -11.03 -2.51
CA GLY A 110 -9.36 -10.41 -1.23
C GLY A 110 -8.89 -8.95 -1.08
N LEU A 111 -8.43 -8.34 -2.17
CA LEU A 111 -8.22 -6.90 -2.27
C LEU A 111 -9.55 -6.15 -2.38
N TRP A 112 -9.51 -4.84 -2.14
CA TRP A 112 -10.61 -3.89 -2.32
C TRP A 112 -10.29 -2.93 -3.48
#